data_AF-A0A0Q6EZX0-F1
#
_entry.id   AF-A0A0Q6EZX0-F1
#
_cell.length_a   1.000
_cell.length_b   1.000
_cell.length_c   1.000
_cell.angle_alpha   90.00
_cell.angle_beta   90.00
_cell.angle_gamma   90.00
#
_symmetry.space_group_name_H-M   'P 1'
#
loop_
_entity.id
_entity.type
_entity.pdbx_description
1 polymer ?
#
loop_
_entity_poly.entity_id
_entity_poly.type
_entity_poly.pdbx_seq_one_letter_code
_entity_poly.pdbx_strand_id
1 'polypeptide(L)'
;MSPRSLLMESIAVLCGAAIGLLVVNALHWLFADGDFFALTVSLGRAALAIVTVALYAVWYRLLPQTPAALAAFFTGVLLPTVIVLFSYDVPLATTTVLLLYTAFSVVSLLTYRFVLSNAAVREAVSEAAPGGGGSFPPQ
;
A
#
# COMPACT_ATOMS: atom_id res chain seq x y z
N MET A 1 -8.03 16.42 10.82
CA MET A 1 -8.16 15.55 9.63
C MET A 1 -9.61 15.57 9.19
N SER A 2 -9.89 15.81 7.92
CA SER A 2 -11.27 15.71 7.43
C SER A 2 -11.63 14.21 7.30
N PRO A 3 -12.91 13.82 7.45
CA PRO A 3 -13.34 12.43 7.28
C PRO A 3 -12.93 11.85 5.92
N ARG A 4 -12.86 12.71 4.90
CA ARG A 4 -12.52 12.36 3.52
C ARG A 4 -11.04 12.04 3.33
N SER A 5 -10.13 12.73 4.03
CA SER A 5 -8.68 12.44 3.94
C SER A 5 -8.37 11.06 4.51
N LEU A 6 -9.05 10.71 5.61
CA LEU A 6 -8.90 9.41 6.27
C LEU A 6 -9.43 8.28 5.38
N LEU A 7 -10.56 8.51 4.69
CA LEU A 7 -11.09 7.58 3.69
C LEU A 7 -10.07 7.33 2.56
N MET A 8 -9.53 8.40 1.96
CA MET A 8 -8.58 8.26 0.84
C MET A 8 -7.29 7.53 1.26
N GLU A 9 -6.79 7.82 2.45
CA GLU A 9 -5.62 7.15 3.01
C GLU A 9 -5.89 5.66 3.25
N SER A 10 -7.09 5.33 3.76
CA SER A 10 -7.49 3.93 3.95
C SER A 10 -7.61 3.17 2.62
N ILE A 11 -8.14 3.82 1.57
CA ILE A 11 -8.20 3.24 0.22
C ILE A 11 -6.78 3.04 -0.33
N ALA A 12 -5.89 4.01 -0.17
CA ALA A 12 -4.49 3.89 -0.60
C ALA A 12 -3.79 2.71 0.09
N VAL A 13 -4.04 2.52 1.40
CA VAL A 13 -3.51 1.38 2.16
C VAL A 13 -4.05 0.06 1.62
N LEU A 14 -5.37 -0.04 1.43
CA LEU A 14 -6.00 -1.26 0.92
C LEU A 14 -5.53 -1.62 -0.50
N CYS A 15 -5.46 -0.63 -1.40
CA CYS A 15 -4.95 -0.83 -2.75
C CYS A 15 -3.46 -1.24 -2.74
N GLY A 16 -2.63 -0.57 -1.94
CA GLY A 16 -1.21 -0.90 -1.82
C GLY A 16 -0.98 -2.31 -1.27
N ALA A 17 -1.75 -2.71 -0.26
CA ALA A 17 -1.68 -4.05 0.32
C ALA A 17 -2.16 -5.11 -0.68
N ALA A 18 -3.29 -4.89 -1.35
CA ALA A 18 -3.85 -5.83 -2.32
C ALA A 18 -2.92 -6.04 -3.53
N ILE A 19 -2.46 -4.96 -4.16
CA ILE A 19 -1.57 -5.05 -5.33
C ILE A 19 -0.21 -5.63 -4.92
N GLY A 20 0.36 -5.20 -3.79
CA GLY A 20 1.58 -5.77 -3.26
C GLY A 20 1.47 -7.28 -3.04
N LEU A 21 0.39 -7.75 -2.42
CA LEU A 21 0.16 -9.16 -2.15
C LEU A 21 -0.01 -9.97 -3.44
N LEU A 22 -0.71 -9.43 -4.45
CA LEU A 22 -0.83 -10.06 -5.78
C LEU A 22 0.54 -10.21 -6.45
N VAL A 23 1.42 -9.22 -6.35
CA VAL A 23 2.78 -9.32 -6.90
C VAL A 23 3.60 -10.37 -6.16
N VAL A 24 3.52 -10.43 -4.83
CA VAL A 24 4.20 -11.47 -4.06
C VAL A 24 3.74 -12.86 -4.48
N ASN A 25 2.43 -13.05 -4.65
CA ASN A 25 1.87 -14.30 -5.15
C ASN A 25 2.37 -14.64 -6.56
N ALA A 26 2.38 -13.67 -7.46
CA ALA A 26 2.88 -13.88 -8.82
C ALA A 26 4.36 -14.27 -8.83
N LEU A 27 5.19 -13.61 -8.02
CA LEU A 27 6.62 -13.93 -7.91
C LEU A 27 6.85 -15.27 -7.21
N HIS A 28 6.08 -15.59 -6.18
CA HIS A 28 6.15 -16.87 -5.49
C HIS A 28 5.77 -18.03 -6.41
N TRP A 29 4.72 -17.85 -7.22
CA TRP A 29 4.32 -18.81 -8.24
C TRP A 29 5.38 -18.95 -9.35
N LEU A 30 5.95 -17.84 -9.82
CA LEU A 30 6.91 -17.85 -10.92
C LEU A 30 8.31 -18.36 -10.54
N PHE A 31 8.78 -18.07 -9.32
CA PHE A 31 10.17 -18.32 -8.91
C PHE A 31 10.33 -19.37 -7.81
N ALA A 32 9.24 -19.78 -7.14
CA ALA A 32 9.30 -20.72 -6.03
C ALA A 32 8.30 -21.88 -6.18
N ASP A 33 7.73 -22.09 -7.38
CA ASP A 33 6.75 -23.14 -7.71
C ASP A 33 5.57 -23.24 -6.73
N GLY A 34 5.26 -22.14 -6.04
CA GLY A 34 4.18 -22.10 -5.07
C GLY A 34 2.82 -21.84 -5.71
N ASP A 35 1.74 -22.16 -5.01
CA ASP A 35 0.40 -21.85 -5.51
C ASP A 35 0.12 -20.34 -5.49
N PHE A 36 -0.44 -19.82 -6.58
CA PHE A 36 -0.71 -18.40 -6.81
C PHE A 36 -1.72 -17.84 -5.82
N PHE A 37 -2.67 -18.65 -5.34
CA PHE A 37 -3.68 -18.18 -4.37
C PHE A 37 -3.31 -18.49 -2.91
N ALA A 38 -2.27 -19.29 -2.67
CA ALA A 38 -1.95 -19.77 -1.33
C ALA A 38 -1.60 -18.63 -0.36
N LEU A 39 -0.96 -17.54 -0.81
CA LEU A 39 -0.61 -16.42 0.08
C LEU A 39 -1.75 -15.40 0.23
N THR A 40 -2.70 -15.36 -0.72
CA THR A 40 -3.88 -14.47 -0.68
C THR A 40 -5.00 -15.00 0.23
N VAL A 41 -5.14 -16.32 0.34
CA VAL A 41 -6.17 -16.96 1.18
C VAL A 41 -5.75 -16.98 2.66
N SER A 42 -4.46 -16.79 2.95
CA SER A 42 -3.97 -16.70 4.33
C SER A 42 -4.37 -15.37 4.98
N LEU A 43 -5.32 -15.44 5.92
CA LEU A 43 -5.76 -14.28 6.71
C LEU A 43 -4.58 -13.57 7.40
N GLY A 44 -3.59 -14.34 7.90
CA GLY A 44 -2.41 -13.80 8.56
C GLY A 44 -1.51 -12.99 7.62
N ARG A 45 -1.33 -13.43 6.37
CA ARG A 45 -0.54 -12.70 5.36
C ARG A 45 -1.28 -11.48 4.83
N ALA A 46 -2.59 -11.56 4.66
CA ALA A 46 -3.42 -10.42 4.30
C ALA A 46 -3.38 -9.33 5.39
N ALA A 47 -3.54 -9.72 6.66
CA ALA A 47 -3.43 -8.81 7.79
C ALA A 47 -2.03 -8.18 7.86
N LEU A 48 -0.97 -8.98 7.69
CA LEU A 48 0.40 -8.50 7.66
C LEU A 48 0.63 -7.47 6.55
N ALA A 49 0.14 -7.72 5.33
CA ALA A 49 0.25 -6.78 4.21
C ALA A 49 -0.47 -5.46 4.52
N ILE A 50 -1.69 -5.52 5.03
CA ILE A 50 -2.47 -4.33 5.41
C ILE A 50 -1.74 -3.53 6.50
N VAL A 51 -1.29 -4.20 7.57
CA VAL A 51 -0.56 -3.56 8.68
C VAL A 51 0.72 -2.91 8.17
N THR A 52 1.47 -3.60 7.31
CA THR A 52 2.73 -3.08 6.76
C THR A 52 2.51 -1.80 5.95
N VAL A 53 1.49 -1.78 5.08
CA VAL A 53 1.17 -0.59 4.28
C VAL A 53 0.53 0.50 5.14
N ALA A 54 -0.25 0.15 6.18
CA ALA A 54 -0.79 1.12 7.13
C ALA A 54 0.32 1.85 7.89
N LEU A 55 1.47 1.22 8.14
CA LEU A 55 2.64 1.89 8.70
C LEU A 55 3.23 2.93 7.74
N TYR A 56 3.04 2.81 6.42
CA TYR A 56 3.49 3.83 5.48
C TYR A 56 2.78 5.15 5.76
N ALA A 57 1.46 5.09 5.95
CA ALA A 57 0.66 6.25 6.37
C ALA A 57 1.22 6.90 7.65
N VAL A 58 1.63 6.11 8.64
CA VAL A 58 2.28 6.63 9.86
C VAL A 58 3.59 7.35 9.52
N TRP A 59 4.46 6.76 8.69
CA TRP A 59 5.73 7.39 8.29
C TRP A 59 5.52 8.70 7.52
N TYR A 60 4.56 8.73 6.60
CA TYR A 60 4.23 9.94 5.82
C TYR A 60 3.59 11.06 6.66
N ARG A 61 3.06 10.74 7.84
CA ARG A 61 2.58 11.74 8.82
C ARG A 61 3.69 12.29 9.71
N LEU A 62 4.70 11.47 10.03
CA LEU A 62 5.76 11.82 10.98
C LEU A 62 6.98 12.45 10.30
N LEU A 63 7.26 12.12 9.03
CA LEU A 63 8.50 12.46 8.37
C LEU A 63 8.27 13.25 7.06
N PRO A 64 9.25 14.07 6.63
CA PRO A 64 9.27 14.64 5.29
C PRO A 64 9.23 13.57 4.19
N GLN A 65 8.83 13.95 2.97
CA GLN A 65 8.56 12.99 1.87
C GLN A 65 9.70 11.99 1.59
N THR A 66 10.95 12.45 1.55
CA THR A 66 12.11 11.60 1.23
C THR A 66 12.43 10.58 2.32
N PRO A 67 12.59 10.96 3.61
CA PRO A 67 12.81 10.00 4.69
C PRO A 67 11.59 9.11 4.95
N ALA A 68 10.36 9.61 4.73
CA ALA A 68 9.15 8.79 4.83
C ALA A 68 9.16 7.64 3.81
N ALA A 69 9.55 7.91 2.56
CA ALA A 69 9.64 6.90 1.52
C ALA A 69 10.69 5.82 1.85
N LEU A 70 11.85 6.22 2.39
CA LEU A 70 12.89 5.27 2.83
C LEU A 70 12.43 4.43 4.02
N ALA A 71 11.85 5.06 5.04
CA ALA A 71 11.32 4.36 6.21
C ALA A 71 10.21 3.36 5.81
N ALA A 72 9.31 3.78 4.92
CA ALA A 72 8.25 2.92 4.38
C ALA A 72 8.83 1.76 3.55
N PHE A 73 9.85 2.02 2.73
CA PHE A 73 10.55 0.96 2.00
C PHE A 73 11.15 -0.08 2.96
N PHE A 74 11.99 0.36 3.91
CA PHE A 74 12.60 -0.57 4.85
C PHE A 74 11.57 -1.29 5.73
N THR A 75 10.49 -0.62 6.13
CA THR A 75 9.37 -1.26 6.86
C THR A 75 8.70 -2.32 6.00
N GLY A 76 8.48 -2.02 4.71
CA GLY A 76 7.91 -2.92 3.73
C GLY A 76 8.73 -4.17 3.47
N VAL A 77 10.05 -4.09 3.61
CA VAL A 77 10.95 -5.23 3.45
C VAL A 77 11.11 -5.98 4.75
N LEU A 78 11.52 -5.29 5.82
CA LEU A 78 11.96 -5.91 7.07
C LEU A 78 10.81 -6.54 7.83
N LEU A 79 9.70 -5.82 8.01
CA LEU A 79 8.59 -6.28 8.84
C LEU A 79 8.03 -7.62 8.35
N PRO A 80 7.63 -7.76 7.07
CA PRO A 80 7.12 -9.03 6.60
C PRO A 80 8.22 -10.10 6.49
N THR A 81 9.45 -9.75 6.14
CA THR A 81 10.56 -10.72 6.09
C THR A 81 10.80 -11.36 7.46
N VAL A 82 10.88 -10.56 8.53
CA VAL A 82 11.07 -11.06 9.90
C VAL A 82 9.90 -11.94 10.30
N ILE A 83 8.65 -11.48 10.10
CA ILE A 83 7.48 -12.26 10.50
C ILE A 83 7.39 -13.58 9.73
N VAL A 84 7.72 -13.61 8.44
CA VAL A 84 7.68 -14.85 7.64
C VAL A 84 8.77 -15.83 8.04
N LEU A 85 10.00 -15.35 8.26
CA LEU A 85 11.11 -16.21 8.67
C LEU A 85 10.92 -16.79 10.08
N PHE A 86 10.36 -16.01 11.01
CA PHE A 86 10.25 -16.44 12.42
C PHE A 86 8.90 -17.06 12.78
N SER A 87 7.81 -16.73 12.08
CA SER A 87 6.47 -17.23 12.44
C SER A 87 5.90 -18.30 11.50
N TYR A 88 6.37 -18.39 10.25
CA TYR A 88 5.71 -19.23 9.25
C TYR A 88 6.48 -20.50 8.85
N ASP A 89 7.61 -20.81 9.49
CA ASP A 89 8.47 -22.00 9.23
C ASP A 89 8.52 -22.40 7.74
N VAL A 90 8.75 -21.39 6.90
CA VAL A 90 8.62 -21.53 5.45
C VAL A 90 9.91 -22.16 4.91
N PRO A 91 9.83 -23.22 4.09
CA PRO A 91 11.02 -23.89 3.52
C PRO A 91 11.74 -23.05 2.43
N LEU A 92 11.46 -21.76 2.32
CA LEU A 92 12.07 -20.87 1.35
C LEU A 92 13.42 -20.34 1.88
N ALA A 93 14.41 -20.27 0.99
CA ALA A 93 15.68 -19.63 1.31
C ALA A 93 15.46 -18.15 1.71
N THR A 94 16.21 -17.69 2.72
CA THR A 94 16.13 -16.31 3.23
C THR A 94 16.26 -15.26 2.14
N THR A 95 17.15 -15.48 1.18
CA THR A 95 17.35 -14.58 0.03
C THR A 95 16.10 -14.46 -0.84
N THR A 96 15.38 -15.57 -1.08
CA THR A 96 14.14 -15.58 -1.85
C THR A 96 13.06 -14.78 -1.12
N VAL A 97 12.90 -15.01 0.18
CA VAL A 97 11.95 -14.26 1.03
C VAL A 97 12.23 -12.75 0.96
N LEU A 98 13.51 -12.37 1.08
CA LEU A 98 13.93 -10.97 1.04
C LEU A 98 13.65 -10.32 -0.32
N LEU A 99 13.88 -11.04 -1.43
CA LEU A 99 13.56 -10.56 -2.78
C LEU A 99 12.06 -10.36 -2.99
N LEU A 100 11.24 -11.33 -2.56
CA LEU A 100 9.78 -11.23 -2.65
C LEU A 100 9.25 -10.01 -1.89
N TYR A 101 9.73 -9.78 -0.67
CA TYR A 101 9.29 -8.65 0.14
C TYR A 101 9.91 -7.31 -0.27
N THR A 102 11.05 -7.34 -0.97
CA THR A 102 11.57 -6.16 -1.68
C THR A 102 10.62 -5.75 -2.80
N ALA A 103 10.20 -6.69 -3.65
CA ALA A 103 9.22 -6.41 -4.69
C ALA A 103 7.87 -5.96 -4.13
N PHE A 104 7.39 -6.62 -3.06
CA PHE A 104 6.21 -6.18 -2.30
C PHE A 104 6.33 -4.71 -1.90
N SER A 105 7.43 -4.35 -1.23
CA SER A 105 7.64 -3.01 -0.70
C SER A 105 7.64 -1.96 -1.81
N VAL A 106 8.37 -2.22 -2.91
CA VAL A 106 8.41 -1.30 -4.04
C VAL A 106 7.01 -1.09 -4.63
N VAL A 107 6.31 -2.18 -4.96
CA VAL A 107 5.01 -2.10 -5.63
C VAL A 107 3.94 -1.49 -4.73
N SER A 108 3.87 -1.91 -3.46
CA SER A 108 2.90 -1.38 -2.51
C SER A 108 3.14 0.11 -2.23
N LEU A 109 4.40 0.54 -2.11
CA LEU A 109 4.76 1.94 -1.91
C LEU A 109 4.39 2.79 -3.13
N LEU A 110 4.69 2.33 -4.34
CA LEU A 110 4.31 3.01 -5.58
C LEU A 110 2.80 3.13 -5.72
N THR A 111 2.07 2.05 -5.43
CA THR A 111 0.62 2.02 -5.46
C THR A 111 0.02 2.98 -4.44
N TYR A 112 0.51 2.95 -3.20
CA TYR A 112 0.09 3.86 -2.14
C TYR A 112 0.27 5.32 -2.55
N ARG A 113 1.45 5.68 -3.07
CA ARG A 113 1.74 7.04 -3.55
C ARG A 113 0.86 7.42 -4.73
N PHE A 114 0.68 6.52 -5.70
CA PHE A 114 -0.16 6.77 -6.87
C PHE A 114 -1.61 7.07 -6.49
N VAL A 115 -2.19 6.29 -5.59
CA VAL A 115 -3.56 6.51 -5.12
C VAL A 115 -3.67 7.84 -4.37
N LEU A 116 -2.70 8.14 -3.50
CA LEU A 116 -2.67 9.39 -2.74
C LEU A 116 -2.52 10.62 -3.65
N SER A 117 -1.64 10.56 -4.66
CA SER A 117 -1.45 11.62 -5.64
C SER A 117 -2.70 11.82 -6.51
N ASN A 118 -3.35 10.75 -6.95
CA ASN A 118 -4.60 10.85 -7.70
C ASN A 118 -5.75 11.47 -6.89
N ALA A 119 -5.82 11.19 -5.59
CA ALA A 119 -6.79 11.81 -4.71
C ALA A 119 -6.57 13.33 -4.62
N ALA A 120 -5.32 13.77 -4.48
CA ALA A 120 -4.97 15.20 -4.44
C ALA A 120 -5.28 15.92 -5.77
N VAL A 121 -5.01 15.27 -6.91
CA VAL A 121 -5.33 15.85 -8.24
C VAL A 121 -6.85 16.00 -8.42
N ARG A 122 -7.65 15.01 -8.02
CA ARG A 122 -9.11 15.09 -8.10
C ARG A 122 -9.69 16.19 -7.20
N GLU A 123 -9.08 16.43 -6.06
CA GLU A 123 -9.44 17.53 -5.15
C GLU A 123 -9.19 18.90 -5.81
N ALA A 124 -7.99 19.11 -6.34
CA ALA A 124 -7.64 20.35 -7.04
C ALA A 124 -8.55 20.63 -8.26
N VAL A 125 -8.90 19.59 -9.03
CA VAL A 125 -9.84 19.73 -10.16
C VAL A 125 -11.26 20.03 -9.70
N SER A 126 -11.71 19.44 -8.59
CA SER A 126 -13.05 19.70 -8.03
C SER A 126 -13.18 21.13 -7.49
N GLU A 127 -12.09 21.72 -6.98
CA GLU A 127 -12.07 23.09 -6.46
C GLU A 127 -11.94 24.13 -7.59
N ALA A 128 -11.28 23.77 -8.70
CA ALA A 128 -11.15 24.62 -9.89
C ALA A 128 -12.40 24.62 -10.79
N ALA A 129 -13.35 23.70 -10.61
CA ALA A 129 -14.60 23.68 -11.36
C ALA A 129 -15.50 24.85 -10.91
N PRO A 130 -15.74 25.87 -11.77
CA PRO A 130 -16.54 27.02 -11.38
C PRO A 130 -18.01 26.61 -11.29
N GLY A 131 -18.57 26.67 -10.08
CA GLY A 131 -20.02 26.62 -9.87
C GLY A 131 -20.67 27.90 -10.40
N GLY A 132 -21.06 27.88 -11.68
CA GLY A 132 -21.93 28.86 -12.31
C GLY A 132 -23.40 28.39 -12.32
N GLY A 133 -24.29 29.26 -11.84
CA GLY A 133 -25.76 29.14 -11.89
C GLY A 133 -26.36 29.48 -10.53
N GLY A 134 -26.69 30.71 -10.18
CA GLY A 134 -27.45 31.70 -10.96
C GLY A 134 -28.62 32.13 -10.09
N SER A 135 -28.41 33.13 -9.24
CA SER A 135 -29.47 33.78 -8.46
C SER A 135 -30.41 34.53 -9.39
N PHE A 136 -31.59 33.99 -9.65
CA PHE A 136 -32.70 34.73 -10.25
C PHE A 136 -33.66 35.14 -9.11
N PRO A 137 -33.85 36.43 -8.82
CA PRO A 137 -34.90 36.84 -7.89
C PRO A 137 -36.27 36.72 -8.56
N PRO A 138 -37.30 36.19 -7.87
CA PRO A 138 -38.68 36.30 -8.34
C PRO A 138 -39.12 37.77 -8.21
N GLN A 139 -39.58 38.34 -9.34
CA GLN A 139 -40.39 39.56 -9.36
C GLN A 139 -41.84 39.22 -9.03
#